data_AF-A0A9Y1BMD5-F1
#
_entry.id   AF-A0A9Y1BMD5-F1
#
_cell.length_a   1.000
_cell.length_b   1.000
_cell.length_c   1.000
_cell.angle_alpha   90.00
_cell.angle_beta   90.00
_cell.angle_gamma   90.00
#
_symmetry.space_group_name_H-M   'P 1'
#
loop_
_entity.id
_entity.type
_entity.pdbx_description
1 polymer ?
#
loop_
_entity_poly.entity_id
_entity_poly.type
_entity_poly.pdbx_seq_one_letter_code
_entity_poly.pdbx_strand_id
1 'polypeptide(L)'
;MKHKKDKYLKHKRYKKHLISPLLYLLGEDKIIEVDWSKKQLPEFLWVASLFTTYDHHKALYLYRKTTQLIQKYLQSDAVSFGLVSEFSNIPLEHQKDFLNEIQHIFASIFIRTRFEDIMNIYQEDSLNYLFNVKPFSESQKDEILDVISNLIIELYESHGDLASLMRVLVLMRMMEERKIIGLEQETCSRIIKALSVYPQGDKKLVESSARSISAIFLDNFIDQNWSKKFWMKNGLLSPCIPSMRKINIQEYNQVWYELTEMRLYLIDSIDLEINQMWKKIKINIYNPSKEDIVAGLISRLASNFQFFSNYLVFQEPSIGYILLRNHLETYFVLKWLLLKDDEELYAKFKEYGYGEKKNEKMKLEEYKPKGYEKKIKQIDRILTEKGLSDLIKIKLTGSWADKTSIRKMAEDIGDKKYYDLFYGPTAGISHSDWSGLTELNTEFCINPLHGLHKIPKSFGKNMFDVNIFFLIQEIYYKALSVIQDHYNISETIYSRSYFEEIYSRISCLTANNEEYENAYS
;
A
#
# COMPACT_ATOMS: atom_id res chain seq x y z
N MET A 1 -9.46 20.42 -13.92
CA MET A 1 -9.71 19.01 -13.48
C MET A 1 -9.82 17.96 -14.61
N LYS A 2 -9.44 18.23 -15.87
CA LYS A 2 -9.54 17.24 -16.98
C LYS A 2 -8.36 16.26 -17.11
N HIS A 3 -7.23 16.46 -16.41
CA HIS A 3 -6.01 15.67 -16.61
C HIS A 3 -5.87 14.37 -15.78
N LYS A 4 -6.77 14.07 -14.84
CA LYS A 4 -6.64 12.87 -13.97
C LYS A 4 -7.31 11.59 -14.51
N LYS A 5 -8.23 11.67 -15.49
CA LYS A 5 -8.94 10.49 -16.02
C LYS A 5 -8.11 9.63 -17.01
N ASP A 6 -7.00 10.13 -17.56
CA ASP A 6 -6.27 9.46 -18.64
C ASP A 6 -5.11 8.54 -18.21
N LYS A 7 -4.69 8.51 -16.94
CA LYS A 7 -3.51 7.73 -16.54
C LYS A 7 -3.71 6.21 -16.71
N TYR A 8 -4.90 5.71 -16.41
CA TYR A 8 -5.23 4.28 -16.57
C TYR A 8 -5.35 3.88 -18.05
N LEU A 9 -5.90 4.78 -18.88
CA LEU A 9 -6.12 4.57 -20.32
C LEU A 9 -4.82 4.44 -21.12
N LYS A 10 -3.69 4.92 -20.59
CA LYS A 10 -2.38 4.79 -21.25
C LYS A 10 -1.72 3.43 -21.04
N HIS A 11 -2.11 2.66 -20.01
CA HIS A 11 -1.52 1.35 -19.78
C HIS A 11 -2.03 0.34 -20.82
N LYS A 12 -1.16 -0.55 -21.29
CA LYS A 12 -1.49 -1.55 -22.29
C LYS A 12 -1.64 -2.92 -21.65
N ARG A 13 -2.67 -3.67 -22.05
CA ARG A 13 -2.83 -5.06 -21.64
C ARG A 13 -1.83 -5.91 -22.42
N TYR A 14 -0.96 -6.61 -21.70
CA TYR A 14 -0.02 -7.58 -22.26
C TYR A 14 -0.15 -8.87 -21.47
N LYS A 15 -0.50 -9.97 -22.15
CA LYS A 15 -0.88 -11.25 -21.51
C LYS A 15 -1.92 -11.04 -20.40
N LYS A 16 -1.57 -11.40 -19.15
CA LYS A 16 -2.39 -11.28 -17.94
C LYS A 16 -2.07 -10.02 -17.11
N HIS A 17 -1.19 -9.14 -17.60
CA HIS A 17 -0.74 -7.94 -16.90
C HIS A 17 -1.22 -6.67 -17.60
N LEU A 18 -1.35 -5.61 -16.81
CA LEU A 18 -1.53 -4.25 -17.29
C LEU A 18 -0.20 -3.53 -17.09
N ILE A 19 0.49 -3.20 -18.18
CA ILE A 19 1.85 -2.64 -18.14
C ILE A 19 1.87 -1.19 -18.65
N SER A 20 2.82 -0.40 -18.14
CA SER A 20 2.98 1.00 -18.55
C SER A 20 3.43 1.09 -20.03
N PRO A 21 3.16 2.21 -20.74
CA PRO A 21 3.64 2.41 -22.11
C PRO A 21 5.13 2.17 -22.27
N LEU A 22 5.93 2.63 -21.30
CA LEU A 22 7.39 2.52 -21.34
C LEU A 22 7.85 1.07 -21.21
N LEU A 23 7.26 0.31 -20.26
CA LEU A 23 7.56 -1.11 -20.09
C LEU A 23 7.13 -1.94 -21.32
N TYR A 24 6.00 -1.58 -21.93
CA TYR A 24 5.55 -2.20 -23.18
C TYR A 24 6.52 -1.94 -24.34
N LEU A 25 7.08 -0.73 -24.45
CA LEU A 25 8.00 -0.35 -25.51
C LEU A 25 9.38 -1.02 -25.36
N LEU A 26 9.88 -1.13 -24.13
CA LEU A 26 11.21 -1.68 -23.85
C LEU A 26 11.22 -3.22 -23.74
N GLY A 27 10.06 -3.84 -23.50
CA GLY A 27 9.93 -5.27 -23.22
C GLY A 27 10.05 -5.58 -21.74
N GLU A 28 9.20 -6.49 -21.24
CA GLU A 28 9.08 -6.84 -19.81
C GLU A 28 10.42 -7.31 -19.20
N ASP A 29 11.23 -8.02 -19.99
CA ASP A 29 12.49 -8.64 -19.53
C ASP A 29 13.68 -7.66 -19.52
N LYS A 30 13.52 -6.42 -20.00
CA LYS A 30 14.63 -5.47 -20.19
C LYS A 30 14.69 -4.32 -19.18
N ILE A 31 13.64 -4.11 -18.39
CA ILE A 31 13.66 -3.10 -17.32
C ILE A 31 13.85 -3.83 -15.99
N ILE A 32 15.07 -3.78 -15.46
CA ILE A 32 15.36 -4.21 -14.10
C ILE A 32 14.70 -3.20 -13.15
N GLU A 33 13.99 -3.68 -12.13
CA GLU A 33 13.44 -2.83 -11.09
C GLU A 33 14.57 -2.08 -10.38
N VAL A 34 14.55 -0.75 -10.51
CA VAL A 34 15.58 0.14 -9.96
C VAL A 34 15.30 0.36 -8.48
N ASP A 35 16.06 -0.33 -7.64
CA ASP A 35 15.91 -0.19 -6.19
C ASP A 35 16.86 0.91 -5.68
N TRP A 36 16.38 2.16 -5.76
CA TRP A 36 17.13 3.33 -5.28
C TRP A 36 17.54 3.18 -3.82
N SER A 37 16.58 2.94 -2.93
CA SER A 37 16.82 2.99 -1.49
C SER A 37 17.71 1.84 -1.02
N LYS A 38 17.51 0.61 -1.53
CA LYS A 38 18.31 -0.52 -1.06
C LYS A 38 19.63 -0.68 -1.78
N LYS A 39 19.70 -0.44 -3.10
CA LYS A 39 20.92 -0.70 -3.89
C LYS A 39 21.74 0.56 -4.14
N GLN A 40 21.12 1.62 -4.65
CA GLN A 40 21.88 2.78 -5.16
C GLN A 40 22.27 3.77 -4.08
N LEU A 41 21.38 4.04 -3.10
CA LEU A 41 21.60 5.04 -2.06
C LEU A 41 22.89 4.82 -1.27
N PRO A 42 23.22 3.61 -0.79
CA PRO A 42 24.48 3.39 -0.05
C PRO A 42 25.75 3.72 -0.85
N GLU A 43 25.69 3.60 -2.18
CA GLU A 43 26.82 3.89 -3.07
C GLU A 43 27.11 5.38 -3.21
N PHE A 44 26.11 6.24 -2.96
CA PHE A 44 26.23 7.68 -3.09
C PHE A 44 26.49 8.41 -1.77
N LEU A 45 26.63 7.70 -0.63
CA LEU A 45 26.79 8.35 0.68
C LEU A 45 27.97 9.31 0.75
N TRP A 46 29.11 8.99 0.14
CA TRP A 46 30.27 9.90 0.12
C TRP A 46 30.06 11.10 -0.80
N VAL A 47 29.33 10.93 -1.90
CA VAL A 47 29.00 12.04 -2.80
C VAL A 47 28.01 12.96 -2.11
N ALA A 48 26.97 12.40 -1.51
CA ALA A 48 26.00 13.13 -0.71
C ALA A 48 26.67 13.93 0.41
N SER A 49 27.61 13.33 1.13
CA SER A 49 28.35 14.03 2.19
C SER A 49 29.18 15.21 1.67
N LEU A 50 29.67 15.19 0.41
CA LEU A 50 30.28 16.37 -0.20
C LEU A 50 29.28 17.52 -0.36
N PHE A 51 28.08 17.23 -0.86
CA PHE A 51 27.06 18.23 -1.17
C PHE A 51 26.32 18.76 0.06
N THR A 52 26.40 18.06 1.19
CA THR A 52 25.93 18.57 2.49
C THR A 52 27.01 19.33 3.25
N THR A 53 28.30 19.07 2.96
CA THR A 53 29.44 19.72 3.63
C THR A 53 29.91 21.00 2.92
N TYR A 54 29.84 21.05 1.59
CA TYR A 54 30.37 22.15 0.78
C TYR A 54 29.30 22.78 -0.09
N ASP A 55 29.57 24.00 -0.56
CA ASP A 55 28.79 24.61 -1.63
C ASP A 55 28.85 23.76 -2.91
N HIS A 56 27.83 23.94 -3.76
CA HIS A 56 27.65 23.14 -4.98
C HIS A 56 28.89 23.15 -5.90
N HIS A 57 29.58 24.28 -6.05
CA HIS A 57 30.73 24.39 -6.94
C HIS A 57 31.90 23.57 -6.43
N LYS A 58 32.21 23.70 -5.12
CA LYS A 58 33.31 22.95 -4.51
C LYS A 58 33.00 21.45 -4.44
N ALA A 59 31.77 21.07 -4.08
CA ALA A 59 31.35 19.67 -4.05
C ALA A 59 31.46 19.02 -5.44
N LEU A 60 30.97 19.69 -6.48
CA LEU A 60 31.05 19.20 -7.86
C LEU A 60 32.51 19.09 -8.35
N TYR A 61 33.38 20.04 -8.00
CA TYR A 61 34.81 19.95 -8.31
C TYR A 61 35.47 18.72 -7.67
N LEU A 62 35.22 18.49 -6.37
CA LEU A 62 35.77 17.34 -5.65
C LEU A 62 35.24 16.02 -6.23
N TYR A 63 33.93 15.93 -6.50
CA TYR A 63 33.31 14.78 -7.13
C TYR A 63 33.94 14.45 -8.49
N ARG A 64 34.02 15.44 -9.39
CA ARG A 64 34.61 15.26 -10.73
C ARG A 64 36.07 14.83 -10.68
N LYS A 65 36.87 15.49 -9.83
CA LYS A 65 38.29 15.16 -9.70
C LYS A 65 38.50 13.73 -9.18
N THR A 66 37.65 13.30 -8.24
CA THR A 66 37.72 11.95 -7.67
C THR A 66 37.29 10.89 -8.67
N THR A 67 36.17 11.09 -9.37
CA THR A 67 35.68 10.15 -10.40
C THR A 67 36.62 10.02 -11.59
N GLN A 68 37.26 11.11 -12.03
CA GLN A 68 38.32 11.06 -13.05
C GLN A 68 39.54 10.24 -12.58
N LEU A 69 39.90 10.37 -11.30
CA LEU A 69 41.00 9.60 -10.73
C LEU A 69 40.65 8.11 -10.63
N ILE A 70 39.43 7.78 -10.18
CA ILE A 70 38.92 6.41 -10.16
C ILE A 70 38.93 5.82 -11.58
N GLN A 71 38.38 6.54 -12.57
CA GLN A 71 38.35 6.13 -13.97
C GLN A 71 39.74 5.78 -14.51
N LYS A 72 40.75 6.60 -14.19
CA LYS A 72 42.14 6.39 -14.61
C LYS A 72 42.70 5.05 -14.11
N TYR A 73 42.31 4.62 -12.90
CA TYR A 73 42.89 3.45 -12.23
C TYR A 73 42.04 2.18 -12.30
N LEU A 74 40.74 2.27 -12.66
CA LEU A 74 39.89 1.11 -12.91
C LEU A 74 40.26 0.32 -14.18
N GLN A 75 41.07 0.90 -15.08
CA GLN A 75 41.49 0.29 -16.35
C GLN A 75 40.35 -0.36 -17.16
N SER A 76 39.15 0.21 -17.08
CA SER A 76 37.95 -0.31 -17.72
C SER A 76 37.37 0.73 -18.67
N ASP A 77 36.76 0.27 -19.77
CA ASP A 77 35.97 1.11 -20.68
C ASP A 77 34.63 1.56 -20.07
N ALA A 78 34.30 1.06 -18.87
CA ALA A 78 33.16 1.47 -18.06
C ALA A 78 33.34 2.90 -17.52
N VAL A 79 32.24 3.65 -17.42
CA VAL A 79 32.23 5.00 -16.82
C VAL A 79 32.25 4.87 -15.31
N SER A 80 33.18 5.58 -14.65
CA SER A 80 33.14 5.77 -13.21
C SER A 80 32.09 6.81 -12.83
N PHE A 81 31.16 6.38 -11.99
CA PHE A 81 30.10 7.23 -11.42
C PHE A 81 30.41 7.74 -10.03
N GLY A 82 31.51 7.28 -9.43
CA GLY A 82 31.88 7.59 -8.07
C GLY A 82 31.03 6.79 -7.09
N LEU A 83 30.92 5.48 -7.32
CA LEU A 83 30.27 4.57 -6.37
C LEU A 83 31.27 4.22 -5.26
N VAL A 84 30.80 3.89 -4.06
CA VAL A 84 31.68 3.41 -2.97
C VAL A 84 32.40 2.13 -3.42
N SER A 85 31.68 1.23 -4.08
CA SER A 85 32.24 -0.03 -4.61
C SER A 85 33.32 0.17 -5.68
N GLU A 86 33.34 1.30 -6.39
CA GLU A 86 34.41 1.57 -7.37
C GLU A 86 35.78 1.76 -6.69
N PHE A 87 35.84 2.26 -5.45
CA PHE A 87 37.10 2.34 -4.71
C PHE A 87 37.65 0.94 -4.36
N SER A 88 36.77 -0.01 -4.08
CA SER A 88 37.14 -1.42 -3.82
C SER A 88 37.67 -2.13 -5.07
N ASN A 89 37.30 -1.66 -6.25
CA ASN A 89 37.66 -2.26 -7.53
C ASN A 89 39.01 -1.76 -8.09
N ILE A 90 39.69 -0.84 -7.40
CA ILE A 90 41.03 -0.38 -7.80
C ILE A 90 42.03 -1.54 -7.60
N PRO A 91 42.75 -1.98 -8.66
CA PRO A 91 43.69 -3.10 -8.57
C PRO A 91 44.78 -2.88 -7.52
N LEU A 92 45.14 -3.94 -6.78
CA LEU A 92 46.12 -3.90 -5.68
C LEU A 92 47.45 -3.22 -6.06
N GLU A 93 47.93 -3.48 -7.28
CA GLU A 93 49.17 -2.90 -7.82
C GLU A 93 49.11 -1.36 -8.01
N HIS A 94 47.91 -0.81 -8.12
CA HIS A 94 47.68 0.62 -8.34
C HIS A 94 47.22 1.39 -7.10
N GLN A 95 46.87 0.70 -6.01
CA GLN A 95 46.35 1.34 -4.80
C GLN A 95 47.31 2.38 -4.20
N LYS A 96 48.62 2.10 -4.23
CA LYS A 96 49.64 3.04 -3.72
C LYS A 96 49.72 4.31 -4.57
N ASP A 97 49.66 4.18 -5.88
CA ASP A 97 49.72 5.33 -6.81
C ASP A 97 48.43 6.15 -6.73
N PHE A 98 47.28 5.48 -6.63
CA PHE A 98 45.99 6.14 -6.37
C PHE A 98 46.01 6.96 -5.08
N LEU A 99 46.51 6.39 -3.98
CA LEU A 99 46.65 7.07 -2.69
C LEU A 99 47.53 8.33 -2.79
N ASN A 100 48.66 8.23 -3.48
CA ASN A 100 49.57 9.36 -3.68
C ASN A 100 48.91 10.49 -4.48
N GLU A 101 48.05 10.18 -5.44
CA GLU A 101 47.36 11.21 -6.23
C GLU A 101 46.15 11.81 -5.49
N ILE A 102 45.40 11.00 -4.75
CA ILE A 102 44.22 11.48 -4.01
C ILE A 102 44.60 12.27 -2.75
N GLN A 103 45.82 12.12 -2.21
CA GLN A 103 46.25 12.75 -0.95
C GLN A 103 45.95 14.25 -0.84
N HIS A 104 46.07 14.99 -1.96
CA HIS A 104 45.85 16.44 -2.01
C HIS A 104 44.39 16.84 -1.75
N ILE A 105 43.44 15.93 -1.97
CA ILE A 105 42.01 16.14 -1.79
C ILE A 105 41.40 15.20 -0.75
N PHE A 106 42.15 14.20 -0.27
CA PHE A 106 41.72 13.17 0.68
C PHE A 106 41.03 13.77 1.92
N ALA A 107 41.68 14.72 2.59
CA ALA A 107 41.13 15.36 3.77
C ALA A 107 39.82 16.11 3.48
N SER A 108 39.67 16.66 2.27
CA SER A 108 38.44 17.35 1.88
C SER A 108 37.30 16.37 1.60
N ILE A 109 37.59 15.20 1.04
CA ILE A 109 36.58 14.23 0.61
C ILE A 109 36.16 13.29 1.73
N PHE A 110 37.09 12.85 2.58
CA PHE A 110 36.84 11.77 3.53
C PHE A 110 36.88 12.21 5.00
N ILE A 111 37.79 13.12 5.36
CA ILE A 111 37.95 13.55 6.76
C ILE A 111 36.90 14.62 7.09
N ARG A 112 36.85 15.71 6.30
CA ARG A 112 35.94 16.84 6.56
C ARG A 112 34.47 16.51 6.40
N THR A 113 34.14 15.57 5.51
CA THR A 113 32.76 15.07 5.33
C THR A 113 32.39 13.97 6.33
N ARG A 114 33.35 13.56 7.19
CA ARG A 114 33.27 12.41 8.10
C ARG A 114 33.05 11.06 7.41
N PHE A 115 33.21 10.96 6.09
CA PHE A 115 33.04 9.67 5.40
C PHE A 115 34.07 8.60 5.82
N GLU A 116 35.28 8.99 6.21
CA GLU A 116 36.25 8.07 6.83
C GLU A 116 35.70 7.46 8.14
N ASP A 117 35.02 8.26 8.97
CA ASP A 117 34.44 7.77 10.22
C ASP A 117 33.32 6.76 9.93
N ILE A 118 32.48 7.06 8.93
CA ILE A 118 31.43 6.18 8.44
C ILE A 118 32.03 4.83 7.99
N MET A 119 33.05 4.84 7.13
CA MET A 119 33.69 3.61 6.64
C MET A 119 34.32 2.79 7.77
N ASN A 120 34.87 3.44 8.80
CA ASN A 120 35.41 2.75 9.97
C ASN A 120 34.35 2.04 10.82
N ILE A 121 33.08 2.47 10.80
CA ILE A 121 31.97 1.73 11.44
C ILE A 121 31.69 0.41 10.71
N TYR A 122 31.70 0.44 9.38
CA TYR A 122 31.39 -0.72 8.55
C TYR A 122 32.56 -1.70 8.42
N GLN A 123 33.80 -1.23 8.59
CA GLN A 123 35.03 -2.03 8.46
C GLN A 123 35.07 -2.79 7.13
N GLU A 124 34.85 -2.07 6.03
CA GLU A 124 34.86 -2.68 4.70
C GLU A 124 36.31 -3.03 4.30
N ASP A 125 36.65 -4.32 4.40
CA ASP A 125 38.01 -4.81 4.20
C ASP A 125 38.64 -4.36 2.88
N SER A 126 37.83 -4.25 1.82
CA SER A 126 38.27 -3.82 0.50
C SER A 126 38.70 -2.34 0.43
N LEU A 127 38.36 -1.54 1.44
CA LEU A 127 38.71 -0.12 1.56
C LEU A 127 39.76 0.16 2.65
N ASN A 128 40.32 -0.87 3.29
CA ASN A 128 41.34 -0.70 4.35
C ASN A 128 42.63 -0.04 3.83
N TYR A 129 42.89 -0.06 2.52
CA TYR A 129 44.02 0.68 1.95
C TYR A 129 43.78 2.20 1.95
N LEU A 130 42.51 2.65 1.94
CA LEU A 130 42.12 4.06 1.98
C LEU A 130 42.00 4.59 3.41
N PHE A 131 41.46 3.78 4.31
CA PHE A 131 41.09 4.22 5.65
C PHE A 131 41.85 3.42 6.72
N ASN A 132 42.50 4.15 7.63
CA ASN A 132 43.11 3.53 8.79
C ASN A 132 42.01 3.18 9.80
N VAL A 133 42.07 1.96 10.35
CA VAL A 133 41.14 1.51 11.39
C VAL A 133 41.29 2.40 12.63
N LYS A 134 40.19 3.05 13.03
CA LYS A 134 40.13 3.90 14.24
C LYS A 134 39.16 3.31 15.27
N PRO A 135 39.56 3.15 16.54
CA PRO A 135 38.63 2.80 17.60
C PRO A 135 37.73 4.01 17.93
N PHE A 136 36.45 3.75 18.21
CA PHE A 136 35.48 4.75 18.66
C PHE A 136 34.93 4.42 20.04
N SER A 137 34.73 5.44 20.87
CA SER A 137 33.88 5.35 22.06
C SER A 137 32.41 5.17 21.67
N GLU A 138 31.56 4.80 22.61
CA GLU A 138 30.12 4.63 22.36
C GLU A 138 29.45 5.95 21.92
N SER A 139 29.70 7.04 22.65
CA SER A 139 29.20 8.39 22.27
C SER A 139 29.66 8.85 20.89
N GLN A 140 30.89 8.53 20.48
CA GLN A 140 31.37 8.87 19.14
C GLN A 140 30.64 8.07 18.06
N LYS A 141 30.30 6.81 18.33
CA LYS A 141 29.52 5.99 17.39
C LYS A 141 28.14 6.58 17.20
N ASP A 142 27.46 6.97 18.27
CA ASP A 142 26.13 7.58 18.18
C ASP A 142 26.13 8.84 17.32
N GLU A 143 27.11 9.74 17.53
CA GLU A 143 27.26 10.95 16.69
C GLU A 143 27.48 10.62 15.20
N ILE A 144 28.25 9.58 14.88
CA ILE A 144 28.46 9.17 13.48
C ILE A 144 27.20 8.54 12.91
N LEU A 145 26.47 7.74 13.69
CA LEU A 145 25.20 7.15 13.30
C LEU A 145 24.14 8.21 13.00
N ASP A 146 24.13 9.33 13.74
CA ASP A 146 23.26 10.48 13.45
C ASP A 146 23.61 11.13 12.11
N VAL A 147 24.90 11.30 11.81
CA VAL A 147 25.36 11.82 10.50
C VAL A 147 24.90 10.91 9.36
N ILE A 148 25.07 9.59 9.50
CA ILE A 148 24.62 8.61 8.50
C ILE A 148 23.09 8.66 8.36
N SER A 149 22.37 8.73 9.47
CA SER A 149 20.91 8.80 9.48
C SER A 149 20.38 10.01 8.71
N ASN A 150 20.98 11.18 8.92
CA ASN A 150 20.61 12.40 8.19
C ASN A 150 20.87 12.28 6.69
N LEU A 151 22.02 11.72 6.28
CA LEU A 151 22.31 11.46 4.87
C LEU A 151 21.31 10.47 4.26
N ILE A 152 20.94 9.41 4.98
CA ILE A 152 19.92 8.48 4.52
C ILE A 152 18.59 9.20 4.33
N ILE A 153 18.14 10.00 5.30
CA ILE A 153 16.87 10.75 5.20
C ILE A 153 16.86 11.63 3.95
N GLU A 154 17.90 12.42 3.73
CA GLU A 154 18.00 13.33 2.58
C GLU A 154 18.04 12.60 1.23
N LEU A 155 18.57 11.36 1.21
CA LEU A 155 18.63 10.53 0.01
C LEU A 155 17.42 9.59 -0.13
N TYR A 156 16.63 9.35 0.92
CA TYR A 156 15.64 8.27 0.94
C TYR A 156 14.55 8.49 -0.10
N GLU A 157 14.03 9.72 -0.15
CA GLU A 157 13.06 10.11 -1.15
C GLU A 157 13.70 10.12 -2.54
N SER A 158 13.35 9.13 -3.36
CA SER A 158 13.89 8.99 -4.70
C SER A 158 13.63 10.20 -5.62
N HIS A 159 12.72 11.11 -5.26
CA HIS A 159 12.47 12.36 -5.98
C HIS A 159 12.92 13.61 -5.22
N GLY A 160 13.56 13.47 -4.07
CA GLY A 160 14.16 14.57 -3.32
C GLY A 160 15.32 15.22 -4.07
N ASP A 161 15.68 16.44 -3.67
CA ASP A 161 16.68 17.25 -4.38
C ASP A 161 18.06 16.59 -4.39
N LEU A 162 18.50 16.04 -3.26
CA LEU A 162 19.82 15.39 -3.15
C LEU A 162 19.86 14.08 -3.94
N ALA A 163 18.84 13.23 -3.82
CA ALA A 163 18.72 11.99 -4.60
C ALA A 163 18.63 12.25 -6.12
N SER A 164 17.93 13.31 -6.51
CA SER A 164 17.86 13.74 -7.90
C SER A 164 19.23 14.23 -8.39
N LEU A 165 19.93 15.04 -7.60
CA LEU A 165 21.30 15.47 -7.91
C LEU A 165 22.24 14.27 -8.12
N MET A 166 22.21 13.26 -7.26
CA MET A 166 23.06 12.06 -7.43
C MET A 166 22.87 11.40 -8.81
N ARG A 167 21.61 11.29 -9.28
CA ARG A 167 21.32 10.77 -10.62
C ARG A 167 21.73 11.73 -11.74
N VAL A 168 21.63 13.04 -11.50
CA VAL A 168 22.13 14.05 -12.45
C VAL A 168 23.63 13.93 -12.62
N LEU A 169 24.39 13.65 -11.55
CA LEU A 169 25.83 13.39 -11.65
C LEU A 169 26.15 12.17 -12.51
N VAL A 170 25.36 11.10 -12.42
CA VAL A 170 25.48 9.93 -13.33
C VAL A 170 25.27 10.34 -14.79
N LEU A 171 24.24 11.14 -15.07
CA LEU A 171 24.00 11.69 -16.40
C LEU A 171 25.17 12.56 -16.89
N MET A 172 25.72 13.41 -16.02
CA MET A 172 26.88 14.24 -16.33
C MET A 172 28.08 13.39 -16.73
N ARG A 173 28.41 12.35 -15.95
CA ARG A 173 29.53 11.44 -16.26
C ARG A 173 29.33 10.69 -17.57
N MET A 174 28.12 10.19 -17.83
CA MET A 174 27.81 9.54 -19.12
C MET A 174 28.00 10.48 -20.32
N MET A 175 27.67 11.77 -20.17
CA MET A 175 27.88 12.78 -21.20
C MET A 175 29.36 13.12 -21.39
N GLU A 176 30.09 13.33 -20.29
CA GLU A 176 31.53 13.62 -20.30
C GLU A 176 32.33 12.53 -21.01
N GLU A 177 32.01 11.26 -20.74
CA GLU A 177 32.64 10.09 -21.35
C GLU A 177 32.06 9.69 -22.72
N ARG A 178 31.08 10.47 -23.25
CA ARG A 178 30.42 10.24 -24.55
C ARG A 178 29.77 8.85 -24.68
N LYS A 179 29.22 8.30 -23.59
CA LYS A 179 28.59 6.96 -23.55
C LYS A 179 27.07 6.98 -23.70
N ILE A 180 26.46 8.14 -23.97
CA ILE A 180 25.04 8.23 -24.31
C ILE A 180 24.85 7.96 -25.80
N ILE A 181 24.25 6.82 -26.13
CA ILE A 181 24.01 6.37 -27.50
C ILE A 181 22.49 6.39 -27.78
N GLY A 182 22.08 6.93 -28.94
CA GLY A 182 20.71 6.81 -29.43
C GLY A 182 19.73 7.90 -28.99
N LEU A 183 20.17 8.96 -28.31
CA LEU A 183 19.35 10.16 -28.12
C LEU A 183 19.36 11.02 -29.40
N GLU A 184 18.19 11.50 -29.80
CA GLU A 184 18.04 12.47 -30.87
C GLU A 184 18.87 13.74 -30.58
N GLN A 185 19.53 14.28 -31.61
CA GLN A 185 20.47 15.39 -31.48
C GLN A 185 19.84 16.63 -30.83
N GLU A 186 18.58 16.95 -31.19
CA GLU A 186 17.85 18.07 -30.59
C GLU A 186 17.59 17.86 -29.10
N THR A 187 17.13 16.66 -28.72
CA THR A 187 16.90 16.29 -27.32
C THR A 187 18.19 16.33 -26.52
N CYS A 188 19.29 15.80 -27.05
CA CYS A 188 20.61 15.85 -26.42
C CYS A 188 21.08 17.29 -26.20
N SER A 189 20.96 18.16 -27.22
CA SER A 189 21.32 19.57 -27.11
C SER A 189 20.53 20.30 -26.03
N ARG A 190 19.22 20.03 -25.93
CA ARG A 190 18.36 20.60 -24.87
C ARG A 190 18.79 20.17 -23.48
N ILE A 191 19.11 18.88 -23.30
CA ILE A 191 19.60 18.36 -22.02
C ILE A 191 20.94 19.01 -21.65
N ILE A 192 21.91 19.09 -22.58
CA ILE A 192 23.22 19.73 -22.34
C ILE A 192 23.05 21.19 -21.90
N LYS A 193 22.20 21.95 -22.59
CA LYS A 193 21.93 23.35 -22.24
C LYS A 193 21.33 23.47 -20.83
N ALA A 194 20.34 22.66 -20.51
CA ALA A 194 19.72 22.67 -19.18
C ALA A 194 20.70 22.22 -18.08
N LEU A 195 21.53 21.22 -18.36
CA LEU A 195 22.52 20.69 -17.43
C LEU A 195 23.63 21.70 -17.11
N SER A 196 24.02 22.54 -18.07
CA SER A 196 25.07 23.56 -17.88
C SER A 196 24.77 24.62 -16.83
N VAL A 197 23.49 24.79 -16.47
CA VAL A 197 23.02 25.75 -15.47
C VAL A 197 22.33 25.07 -14.28
N TYR A 198 22.27 23.73 -14.23
CA TYR A 198 21.65 22.98 -13.15
C TYR A 198 22.27 23.35 -11.78
N PRO A 199 21.49 23.50 -10.70
CA PRO A 199 20.04 23.22 -10.57
C PRO A 199 19.11 24.30 -11.12
N GLN A 200 19.64 25.39 -11.68
CA GLN A 200 18.85 26.43 -12.35
C GLN A 200 18.39 25.98 -13.75
N GLY A 201 17.41 26.66 -14.33
CA GLY A 201 16.88 26.35 -15.66
C GLY A 201 15.81 25.24 -15.66
N ASP A 202 15.79 24.39 -16.69
CA ASP A 202 14.78 23.32 -16.84
C ASP A 202 15.13 22.08 -15.99
N LYS A 203 15.04 22.24 -14.66
CA LYS A 203 15.32 21.20 -13.65
C LYS A 203 14.53 19.91 -13.94
N LYS A 204 13.26 20.04 -14.31
CA LYS A 204 12.37 18.89 -14.58
C LYS A 204 12.85 18.05 -15.76
N LEU A 205 13.31 18.69 -16.84
CA LEU A 205 13.88 17.97 -17.98
C LEU A 205 15.14 17.19 -17.57
N VAL A 206 16.05 17.82 -16.84
CA VAL A 206 17.32 17.21 -16.41
C VAL A 206 17.06 16.03 -15.46
N GLU A 207 16.25 16.21 -14.43
CA GLU A 207 15.96 15.17 -13.44
C GLU A 207 15.14 14.00 -14.02
N SER A 208 14.21 14.27 -14.94
CA SER A 208 13.48 13.20 -15.63
C SER A 208 14.41 12.38 -16.52
N SER A 209 15.30 13.04 -17.27
CA SER A 209 16.29 12.39 -18.11
C SER A 209 17.31 11.58 -17.29
N ALA A 210 17.81 12.17 -16.20
CA ALA A 210 18.73 11.52 -15.27
C ALA A 210 18.11 10.25 -14.67
N ARG A 211 16.86 10.31 -14.20
CA ARG A 211 16.16 9.13 -13.68
C ARG A 211 16.04 8.01 -14.72
N SER A 212 15.67 8.34 -15.95
CA SER A 212 15.57 7.35 -17.03
C SER A 212 16.93 6.71 -17.36
N ILE A 213 18.00 7.50 -17.37
CA ILE A 213 19.35 7.00 -17.68
C ILE A 213 19.88 6.16 -16.52
N SER A 214 19.79 6.62 -15.28
CA SER A 214 20.18 5.83 -14.11
C SER A 214 19.42 4.52 -14.04
N ALA A 215 18.13 4.51 -14.41
CA ALA A 215 17.32 3.30 -14.42
C ALA A 215 17.81 2.22 -15.40
N ILE A 216 18.40 2.63 -16.53
CA ILE A 216 18.87 1.71 -17.57
C ILE A 216 20.30 1.24 -17.28
N PHE A 217 21.16 2.16 -16.83
CA PHE A 217 22.59 1.92 -16.79
C PHE A 217 23.11 1.58 -15.40
N LEU A 218 22.70 2.33 -14.38
CA LEU A 218 23.39 2.34 -13.09
C LEU A 218 23.36 0.98 -12.38
N ASP A 219 22.25 0.24 -12.47
CA ASP A 219 22.12 -1.07 -11.84
C ASP A 219 23.12 -2.11 -12.37
N ASN A 220 23.64 -1.95 -13.59
CA ASN A 220 24.68 -2.83 -14.13
C ASN A 220 26.07 -2.58 -13.52
N PHE A 221 26.28 -1.41 -12.89
CA PHE A 221 27.56 -1.00 -12.32
C PHE A 221 27.60 -1.10 -10.79
N ILE A 222 26.46 -1.31 -10.13
CA ILE A 222 26.40 -1.42 -8.67
C ILE A 222 26.78 -2.84 -8.24
N ASP A 223 27.81 -2.94 -7.40
CA ASP A 223 28.08 -4.16 -6.65
C ASP A 223 27.07 -4.30 -5.49
N GLN A 224 26.24 -5.34 -5.55
CA GLN A 224 25.26 -5.61 -4.50
C GLN A 224 25.89 -5.98 -3.15
N ASN A 225 27.18 -6.32 -3.11
CA ASN A 225 27.87 -6.70 -1.88
C ASN A 225 27.95 -5.54 -0.88
N TRP A 226 28.35 -4.34 -1.32
CA TRP A 226 28.46 -3.18 -0.43
C TRP A 226 27.10 -2.80 0.16
N SER A 227 26.11 -2.52 -0.68
CA SER A 227 24.79 -2.09 -0.21
C SER A 227 24.12 -3.13 0.70
N LYS A 228 24.31 -4.43 0.42
CA LYS A 228 23.84 -5.50 1.31
C LYS A 228 24.55 -5.48 2.67
N LYS A 229 25.88 -5.40 2.70
CA LYS A 229 26.66 -5.32 3.95
C LYS A 229 26.27 -4.08 4.76
N PHE A 230 26.13 -2.93 4.10
CA PHE A 230 25.71 -1.67 4.70
C PHE A 230 24.39 -1.82 5.47
N TRP A 231 23.32 -2.30 4.81
CA TRP A 231 22.02 -2.46 5.46
C TRP A 231 22.01 -3.56 6.53
N MET A 232 22.70 -4.68 6.29
CA MET A 232 22.80 -5.76 7.28
C MET A 232 23.52 -5.30 8.55
N LYS A 233 24.61 -4.53 8.41
CA LYS A 233 25.35 -3.98 9.54
C LYS A 233 24.48 -2.99 10.32
N ASN A 234 23.78 -2.08 9.64
CA ASN A 234 22.89 -1.13 10.29
C ASN A 234 21.81 -1.79 11.14
N GLY A 235 21.21 -2.89 10.66
CA GLY A 235 20.22 -3.65 11.44
C GLY A 235 20.76 -4.28 12.74
N LEU A 236 22.10 -4.35 12.91
CA LEU A 236 22.77 -4.78 14.14
C LEU A 236 23.24 -3.62 15.02
N LEU A 237 23.35 -2.40 14.46
CA LEU A 237 23.86 -1.23 15.18
C LEU A 237 22.78 -0.56 16.05
N SER A 238 21.51 -0.72 15.69
CA SER A 238 20.39 -0.10 16.40
C SER A 238 19.13 -0.98 16.37
N PRO A 239 18.20 -0.82 17.32
CA PRO A 239 16.90 -1.49 17.27
C PRO A 239 15.96 -0.83 16.25
N CYS A 240 14.91 -1.57 15.87
CA CYS A 240 13.82 -0.98 15.09
C CYS A 240 13.02 0.00 15.95
N ILE A 241 12.59 1.10 15.35
CA ILE A 241 11.78 2.13 16.02
C ILE A 241 10.39 2.14 15.36
N PRO A 242 9.31 1.75 16.08
CA PRO A 242 7.95 1.86 15.56
C PRO A 242 7.51 3.32 15.48
N SER A 243 6.67 3.64 14.49
CA SER A 243 6.08 4.97 14.39
C SER A 243 5.14 5.20 15.57
N MET A 244 5.50 6.10 16.48
CA MET A 244 4.62 6.45 17.60
C MET A 244 3.51 7.38 17.12
N ARG A 245 2.36 6.80 16.73
CA ARG A 245 1.13 7.60 16.57
C ARG A 245 0.66 8.05 17.96
N LYS A 246 0.77 9.36 18.25
CA LYS A 246 0.12 9.93 19.44
C LYS A 246 -1.38 9.89 19.21
N ILE A 247 -2.10 9.05 19.97
CA ILE A 247 -3.56 9.09 19.99
C ILE A 247 -3.97 10.29 20.83
N ASN A 248 -4.75 11.21 20.27
CA ASN A 248 -5.38 12.27 21.04
C ASN A 248 -6.53 11.67 21.87
N ILE A 249 -6.27 11.42 23.15
CA ILE A 249 -7.24 10.78 24.06
C ILE A 249 -8.53 11.62 24.20
N GLN A 250 -8.42 12.95 24.17
CA GLN A 250 -9.59 13.83 24.31
C GLN A 250 -10.52 13.71 23.10
N GLU A 251 -9.95 13.74 21.90
CA GLU A 251 -10.70 13.58 20.65
C GLU A 251 -11.30 12.17 20.55
N TYR A 252 -10.54 11.14 20.93
CA TYR A 252 -11.03 9.77 21.00
C TYR A 252 -12.26 9.66 21.91
N ASN A 253 -12.21 10.27 23.10
CA ASN A 253 -13.36 10.28 24.02
C ASN A 253 -14.55 11.03 23.40
N GLN A 254 -14.33 12.15 22.71
CA GLN A 254 -15.40 12.92 22.08
C GLN A 254 -16.11 12.12 20.98
N VAL A 255 -15.36 11.49 20.07
CA VAL A 255 -15.92 10.60 19.04
C VAL A 255 -16.68 9.44 19.70
N TRP A 256 -16.13 8.88 20.79
CA TRP A 256 -16.80 7.82 21.55
C TRP A 256 -18.15 8.25 22.13
N TYR A 257 -18.26 9.46 22.67
CA TYR A 257 -19.53 10.01 23.16
C TYR A 257 -20.54 10.20 22.03
N GLU A 258 -20.14 10.78 20.90
CA GLU A 258 -21.02 10.98 19.73
C GLU A 258 -21.55 9.65 19.16
N LEU A 259 -20.67 8.64 19.07
CA LEU A 259 -21.07 7.29 18.65
C LEU A 259 -21.99 6.60 19.66
N THR A 260 -21.82 6.87 20.96
CA THR A 260 -22.68 6.31 22.01
C THR A 260 -24.09 6.88 21.95
N GLU A 261 -24.25 8.18 21.70
CA GLU A 261 -25.55 8.82 21.49
C GLU A 261 -26.25 8.23 20.25
N MET A 262 -25.52 8.12 19.15
CA MET A 262 -26.01 7.53 17.90
C MET A 262 -26.46 6.07 18.07
N ARG A 263 -25.72 5.28 18.86
CA ARG A 263 -26.04 3.88 19.16
C ARG A 263 -27.43 3.70 19.75
N LEU A 264 -27.82 4.55 20.70
CA LEU A 264 -29.14 4.46 21.34
C LEU A 264 -30.26 4.75 20.34
N TYR A 265 -30.05 5.72 19.45
CA TYR A 265 -31.00 6.03 18.38
C TYR A 265 -31.12 4.91 17.34
N LEU A 266 -30.01 4.26 16.98
CA LEU A 266 -29.96 3.26 15.90
C LEU A 266 -30.69 1.96 16.19
N ILE A 267 -30.65 1.49 17.45
CA ILE A 267 -31.30 0.22 17.83
C ILE A 267 -32.81 0.32 17.59
N ASP A 268 -33.43 1.39 18.10
CA ASP A 268 -34.87 1.57 17.99
C ASP A 268 -35.29 1.94 16.55
N SER A 269 -34.51 2.79 15.86
CA SER A 269 -34.87 3.26 14.52
C SER A 269 -34.80 2.17 13.45
N ILE A 270 -33.74 1.36 13.39
CA ILE A 270 -33.58 0.31 12.36
C ILE A 270 -34.70 -0.72 12.45
N ASP A 271 -35.01 -1.18 13.67
CA ASP A 271 -36.05 -2.17 13.88
C ASP A 271 -37.43 -1.60 13.53
N LEU A 272 -37.70 -0.34 13.88
CA LEU A 272 -38.93 0.35 13.50
C LEU A 272 -39.05 0.51 11.99
N GLU A 273 -37.98 0.94 11.30
CA GLU A 273 -37.93 1.11 9.85
C GLU A 273 -38.28 -0.19 9.12
N ILE A 274 -37.61 -1.29 9.49
CA ILE A 274 -37.84 -2.61 8.87
C ILE A 274 -39.26 -3.08 9.16
N ASN A 275 -39.74 -2.97 10.39
CA ASN A 275 -41.09 -3.41 10.76
C ASN A 275 -42.17 -2.59 10.03
N GLN A 276 -41.99 -1.28 9.89
CA GLN A 276 -42.93 -0.41 9.16
C GLN A 276 -42.95 -0.74 7.66
N MET A 277 -41.79 -0.97 7.06
CA MET A 277 -41.69 -1.41 5.67
C MET A 277 -42.33 -2.79 5.48
N TRP A 278 -42.00 -3.76 6.34
CA TRP A 278 -42.46 -5.14 6.23
C TRP A 278 -43.97 -5.27 6.31
N LYS A 279 -44.64 -4.48 7.16
CA LYS A 279 -46.11 -4.43 7.28
C LYS A 279 -46.82 -4.03 5.98
N LYS A 280 -46.14 -3.34 5.06
CA LYS A 280 -46.71 -2.87 3.79
C LYS A 280 -46.48 -3.87 2.65
N ILE A 281 -45.60 -4.85 2.83
CA ILE A 281 -45.32 -5.86 1.82
C ILE A 281 -46.44 -6.89 1.82
N LYS A 282 -47.08 -7.07 0.66
CA LYS A 282 -48.06 -8.14 0.45
C LYS A 282 -47.34 -9.46 0.20
N ILE A 283 -47.35 -10.35 1.19
CA ILE A 283 -46.65 -11.64 1.15
C ILE A 283 -47.53 -12.70 0.46
N ASN A 284 -46.96 -13.44 -0.48
CA ASN A 284 -47.58 -14.64 -1.02
C ASN A 284 -47.36 -15.82 -0.07
N ILE A 285 -48.29 -16.04 0.86
CA ILE A 285 -48.18 -17.11 1.87
C ILE A 285 -48.12 -18.52 1.24
N TYR A 286 -48.66 -18.71 0.03
CA TYR A 286 -48.58 -20.01 -0.66
C TYR A 286 -47.16 -20.32 -1.14
N ASN A 287 -46.44 -19.31 -1.64
CA ASN A 287 -45.05 -19.44 -2.07
C ASN A 287 -44.23 -18.22 -1.60
N PRO A 288 -43.84 -18.15 -0.31
CA PRO A 288 -43.17 -16.99 0.26
C PRO A 288 -41.67 -16.95 -0.07
N SER A 289 -41.22 -17.68 -1.10
CA SER A 289 -39.79 -17.91 -1.33
C SER A 289 -38.99 -16.62 -1.52
N LYS A 290 -39.53 -15.71 -2.33
CA LYS A 290 -38.97 -14.37 -2.55
C LYS A 290 -38.95 -13.58 -1.24
N GLU A 291 -40.07 -13.48 -0.54
CA GLU A 291 -40.21 -12.70 0.68
C GLU A 291 -39.29 -13.22 1.80
N ASP A 292 -39.15 -14.53 1.97
CA ASP A 292 -38.23 -15.11 2.96
C ASP A 292 -36.76 -14.73 2.68
N ILE A 293 -36.37 -14.74 1.40
CA ILE A 293 -35.01 -14.35 1.00
C ILE A 293 -34.79 -12.86 1.23
N VAL A 294 -35.75 -12.02 0.83
CA VAL A 294 -35.68 -10.57 1.06
C VAL A 294 -35.61 -10.28 2.56
N ALA A 295 -36.43 -10.94 3.38
CA ALA A 295 -36.43 -10.83 4.83
C ALA A 295 -35.04 -11.14 5.41
N GLY A 296 -34.44 -12.26 5.00
CA GLY A 296 -33.12 -12.67 5.46
C GLY A 296 -32.01 -11.70 5.04
N LEU A 297 -32.03 -11.22 3.79
CA LEU A 297 -31.01 -10.31 3.27
C LEU A 297 -31.11 -8.92 3.90
N ILE A 298 -32.31 -8.35 4.05
CA ILE A 298 -32.46 -7.04 4.72
C ILE A 298 -32.15 -7.13 6.21
N SER A 299 -32.55 -8.21 6.88
CA SER A 299 -32.20 -8.43 8.29
C SER A 299 -30.69 -8.53 8.48
N ARG A 300 -29.97 -9.16 7.55
CA ARG A 300 -28.51 -9.22 7.58
C ARG A 300 -27.86 -7.84 7.39
N LEU A 301 -28.35 -7.03 6.45
CA LEU A 301 -27.86 -5.67 6.26
C LEU A 301 -28.08 -4.82 7.51
N ALA A 302 -29.27 -4.93 8.11
CA ALA A 302 -29.64 -4.26 9.34
C ALA A 302 -28.77 -4.67 10.52
N SER A 303 -28.60 -5.99 10.74
CA SER A 303 -27.73 -6.50 11.80
C SER A 303 -26.28 -6.06 11.59
N ASN A 304 -25.75 -6.09 10.37
CA ASN A 304 -24.40 -5.59 10.09
C ASN A 304 -24.28 -4.10 10.44
N PHE A 305 -25.28 -3.29 10.07
CA PHE A 305 -25.28 -1.86 10.40
C PHE A 305 -25.37 -1.63 11.91
N GLN A 306 -26.26 -2.34 12.62
CA GLN A 306 -26.35 -2.31 14.08
C GLN A 306 -25.04 -2.75 14.75
N PHE A 307 -24.42 -3.85 14.32
CA PHE A 307 -23.16 -4.33 14.90
C PHE A 307 -22.03 -3.33 14.72
N PHE A 308 -21.86 -2.80 13.52
CA PHE A 308 -20.84 -1.78 13.25
C PHE A 308 -21.05 -0.55 14.12
N SER A 309 -22.30 -0.11 14.28
CA SER A 309 -22.62 1.11 15.03
C SER A 309 -22.55 0.93 16.53
N ASN A 310 -22.94 -0.24 17.05
CA ASN A 310 -23.12 -0.47 18.48
C ASN A 310 -21.85 -0.93 19.20
N TYR A 311 -20.88 -1.46 18.45
CA TYR A 311 -19.71 -2.12 19.02
C TYR A 311 -18.45 -1.58 18.38
N LEU A 312 -17.71 -0.78 19.16
CA LEU A 312 -16.47 -0.12 18.73
C LEU A 312 -15.44 -1.08 18.12
N VAL A 313 -15.38 -2.33 18.60
CA VAL A 313 -14.48 -3.35 18.04
C VAL A 313 -14.73 -3.63 16.56
N PHE A 314 -15.98 -3.52 16.07
CA PHE A 314 -16.30 -3.71 14.66
C PHE A 314 -15.91 -2.52 13.78
N GLN A 315 -15.55 -1.40 14.40
CA GLN A 315 -15.11 -0.19 13.71
C GLN A 315 -13.58 -0.12 13.55
N GLU A 316 -12.86 -1.04 14.19
CA GLU A 316 -11.46 -1.28 13.88
C GLU A 316 -11.36 -1.78 12.42
N PRO A 317 -10.49 -1.19 11.57
CA PRO A 317 -10.49 -1.45 10.14
C PRO A 317 -10.40 -2.93 9.73
N SER A 318 -9.60 -3.76 10.41
CA SER A 318 -9.47 -5.18 10.05
C SER A 318 -10.78 -5.94 10.19
N ILE A 319 -11.64 -5.56 11.15
CA ILE A 319 -12.96 -6.15 11.33
C ILE A 319 -14.00 -5.41 10.48
N GLY A 320 -13.93 -4.08 10.44
CA GLY A 320 -14.83 -3.22 9.70
C GLY A 320 -14.86 -3.54 8.21
N TYR A 321 -13.70 -3.77 7.61
CA TYR A 321 -13.60 -4.15 6.19
C TYR A 321 -14.18 -5.53 5.89
N ILE A 322 -14.07 -6.49 6.81
CA ILE A 322 -14.70 -7.82 6.67
C ILE A 322 -16.22 -7.66 6.70
N LEU A 323 -16.73 -6.85 7.63
CA LEU A 323 -18.16 -6.59 7.75
C LEU A 323 -18.68 -5.82 6.54
N LEU A 324 -17.95 -4.80 6.07
CA LEU A 324 -18.28 -4.03 4.87
C LEU A 324 -18.33 -4.92 3.63
N ARG A 325 -17.35 -5.81 3.44
CA ARG A 325 -17.34 -6.79 2.35
C ARG A 325 -18.62 -7.62 2.37
N ASN A 326 -18.99 -8.12 3.56
CA ASN A 326 -20.21 -8.90 3.71
C ASN A 326 -21.49 -8.07 3.45
N HIS A 327 -21.51 -6.82 3.91
CA HIS A 327 -22.62 -5.90 3.74
C HIS A 327 -22.84 -5.58 2.25
N LEU A 328 -21.78 -5.27 1.51
CA LEU A 328 -21.82 -5.04 0.06
C LEU A 328 -22.27 -6.26 -0.72
N GLU A 329 -21.75 -7.45 -0.38
CA GLU A 329 -22.18 -8.70 -1.05
C GLU A 329 -23.68 -8.94 -0.87
N THR A 330 -24.18 -8.75 0.36
CA THR A 330 -25.60 -8.91 0.69
C THR A 330 -26.45 -7.94 -0.12
N TYR A 331 -26.03 -6.67 -0.24
CA TYR A 331 -26.69 -5.67 -1.07
C TYR A 331 -26.70 -6.05 -2.56
N PHE A 332 -25.55 -6.46 -3.11
CA PHE A 332 -25.46 -6.85 -4.51
C PHE A 332 -26.37 -8.03 -4.82
N VAL A 333 -26.39 -9.04 -3.96
CA VAL A 333 -27.27 -10.21 -4.10
C VAL A 333 -28.75 -9.79 -4.00
N LEU A 334 -29.13 -9.00 -2.99
CA LEU A 334 -30.49 -8.52 -2.81
C LEU A 334 -31.01 -7.77 -4.04
N LYS A 335 -30.28 -6.74 -4.46
CA LYS A 335 -30.68 -5.90 -5.60
C LYS A 335 -30.69 -6.70 -6.90
N TRP A 336 -29.75 -7.62 -7.08
CA TRP A 336 -29.69 -8.43 -8.30
C TRP A 336 -30.84 -9.44 -8.36
N LEU A 337 -31.18 -10.10 -7.25
CA LEU A 337 -32.33 -11.00 -7.18
C LEU A 337 -33.64 -10.24 -7.46
N LEU A 338 -33.85 -9.08 -6.84
CA LEU A 338 -35.04 -8.24 -7.09
C LEU A 338 -35.07 -7.69 -8.52
N LEU A 339 -33.92 -7.34 -9.11
CA LEU A 339 -33.85 -6.93 -10.51
C LEU A 339 -34.27 -8.04 -11.48
N LYS A 340 -33.94 -9.31 -11.17
CA LYS A 340 -34.32 -10.46 -11.99
C LYS A 340 -35.75 -10.90 -11.75
N ASP A 341 -36.22 -10.83 -10.50
CA ASP A 341 -37.55 -11.20 -10.03
C ASP A 341 -38.07 -12.54 -10.60
N ASP A 342 -37.23 -13.57 -10.53
CA ASP A 342 -37.47 -14.89 -11.12
C ASP A 342 -37.68 -15.97 -10.03
N GLU A 343 -38.84 -16.62 -10.02
CA GLU A 343 -39.19 -17.68 -9.07
C GLU A 343 -38.19 -18.85 -9.08
N GLU A 344 -37.70 -19.26 -10.25
CA GLU A 344 -36.72 -20.36 -10.34
C GLU A 344 -35.39 -19.96 -9.69
N LEU A 345 -35.00 -18.70 -9.82
CA LEU A 345 -33.77 -18.17 -9.26
C LEU A 345 -33.84 -18.11 -7.73
N TYR A 346 -34.97 -17.67 -7.17
CA TYR A 346 -35.23 -17.72 -5.73
C TYR A 346 -35.21 -19.15 -5.19
N ALA A 347 -35.85 -20.08 -5.90
CA ALA A 347 -35.82 -21.49 -5.56
C ALA A 347 -34.37 -22.01 -5.53
N LYS A 348 -33.59 -21.80 -6.60
CA LYS A 348 -32.17 -22.20 -6.69
C LYS A 348 -31.33 -21.64 -5.54
N PHE A 349 -31.57 -20.38 -5.15
CA PHE A 349 -30.88 -19.76 -4.01
C PHE A 349 -31.15 -20.53 -2.70
N LYS A 350 -32.41 -20.83 -2.40
CA LYS A 350 -32.78 -21.63 -1.20
C LYS A 350 -32.22 -23.05 -1.30
N GLU A 351 -32.36 -23.71 -2.45
CA GLU A 351 -31.89 -25.08 -2.64
C GLU A 351 -30.39 -25.22 -2.37
N TYR A 352 -29.61 -24.26 -2.85
CA TYR A 352 -28.18 -24.20 -2.60
C TYR A 352 -27.88 -24.06 -1.10
N GLY A 353 -28.58 -23.19 -0.39
CA GLY A 353 -28.43 -23.02 1.06
C GLY A 353 -28.69 -24.30 1.86
N TYR A 354 -29.75 -25.04 1.52
CA TYR A 354 -30.02 -26.35 2.13
C TYR A 354 -28.96 -27.40 1.78
N GLY A 355 -28.47 -27.40 0.53
CA GLY A 355 -27.37 -28.28 0.10
C GLY A 355 -26.09 -28.05 0.90
N GLU A 356 -25.72 -26.79 1.12
CA GLU A 356 -24.55 -26.42 1.95
C GLU A 356 -24.71 -26.88 3.41
N LYS A 357 -25.92 -26.77 3.97
CA LYS A 357 -26.21 -27.26 5.32
C LYS A 357 -26.12 -28.79 5.43
N LYS A 358 -26.61 -29.52 4.42
CA LYS A 358 -26.44 -30.99 4.35
C LYS A 358 -24.97 -31.37 4.25
N ASN A 359 -24.19 -30.68 3.41
CA ASN A 359 -22.75 -30.89 3.29
C ASN A 359 -22.01 -30.60 4.62
N GLU A 360 -22.36 -29.50 5.30
CA GLU A 360 -21.83 -29.17 6.64
C GLU A 360 -22.12 -30.28 7.65
N LYS A 361 -23.37 -30.78 7.69
CA LYS A 361 -23.76 -31.89 8.56
C LYS A 361 -22.92 -33.15 8.30
N MET A 362 -22.81 -33.58 7.03
CA MET A 362 -22.07 -34.79 6.67
C MET A 362 -20.61 -34.71 7.13
N LYS A 363 -19.96 -33.55 6.95
CA LYS A 363 -18.59 -33.32 7.44
C LYS A 363 -18.51 -33.36 8.96
N LEU A 364 -19.47 -32.77 9.68
CA LEU A 364 -19.49 -32.82 11.14
C LEU A 364 -19.68 -34.25 11.68
N GLU A 365 -20.48 -35.07 11.00
CA GLU A 365 -20.69 -36.47 11.36
C GLU A 365 -19.49 -37.36 11.02
N GLU A 366 -18.75 -37.04 9.95
CA GLU A 366 -17.53 -37.72 9.54
C GLU A 366 -16.37 -37.42 10.50
N TYR A 367 -16.06 -36.13 10.70
CA TYR A 367 -14.90 -35.71 11.51
C TYR A 367 -15.17 -35.68 13.02
N LYS A 368 -16.45 -35.65 13.43
CA LYS A 368 -16.90 -35.65 14.84
C LYS A 368 -16.10 -34.68 15.75
N PRO A 369 -15.99 -33.39 15.39
CA PRO A 369 -15.31 -32.43 16.26
C PRO A 369 -16.03 -32.31 17.60
N LYS A 370 -15.26 -32.31 18.69
CA LYS A 370 -15.80 -32.27 20.06
C LYS A 370 -16.69 -31.04 20.28
N GLY A 371 -17.90 -31.25 20.80
CA GLY A 371 -18.83 -30.17 21.18
C GLY A 371 -19.78 -29.70 20.07
N TYR A 372 -19.80 -30.37 18.91
CA TYR A 372 -20.64 -29.99 17.77
C TYR A 372 -21.99 -30.73 17.70
N GLU A 373 -22.32 -31.59 18.67
CA GLU A 373 -23.55 -32.39 18.67
C GLU A 373 -24.81 -31.50 18.66
N LYS A 374 -24.77 -30.37 19.38
CA LYS A 374 -25.87 -29.39 19.37
C LYS A 374 -26.02 -28.73 18.00
N LYS A 375 -24.92 -28.47 17.31
CA LYS A 375 -24.92 -27.86 15.97
C LYS A 375 -25.46 -28.81 14.91
N ILE A 376 -25.13 -30.10 14.98
CA ILE A 376 -25.72 -31.13 14.12
C ILE A 376 -27.24 -31.14 14.28
N LYS A 377 -27.75 -31.14 15.52
CA LYS A 377 -29.20 -31.08 15.80
C LYS A 377 -29.87 -29.79 15.29
N GLN A 378 -29.15 -28.66 15.30
CA GLN A 378 -29.66 -27.42 14.72
C GLN A 378 -29.76 -27.51 13.20
N ILE A 379 -28.74 -28.06 12.54
CA ILE A 379 -28.74 -28.28 11.10
C ILE A 379 -29.88 -29.24 10.71
N ASP A 380 -30.12 -30.30 11.48
CA ASP A 380 -31.24 -31.23 11.25
C ASP A 380 -32.61 -30.56 11.26
N ARG A 381 -32.83 -29.61 12.19
CA ARG A 381 -34.08 -28.84 12.24
C ARG A 381 -34.26 -28.02 10.96
N ILE A 382 -33.20 -27.35 10.51
CA ILE A 382 -33.22 -26.55 9.27
C ILE A 382 -33.50 -27.45 8.06
N LEU A 383 -32.87 -28.63 7.96
CA LEU A 383 -33.08 -29.54 6.83
C LEU A 383 -34.49 -30.14 6.82
N THR A 384 -35.09 -30.35 7.99
CA THR A 384 -36.48 -30.82 8.13
C THR A 384 -37.49 -29.82 7.58
N GLU A 385 -37.20 -28.51 7.57
CA GLU A 385 -38.08 -27.50 6.96
C GLU A 385 -38.34 -27.75 5.46
N LYS A 386 -37.37 -28.34 4.75
CA LYS A 386 -37.48 -28.72 3.33
C LYS A 386 -38.19 -30.08 3.13
N GLY A 387 -38.50 -30.80 4.21
CA GLY A 387 -39.09 -32.14 4.18
C GLY A 387 -38.02 -33.24 4.21
N LEU A 388 -38.02 -34.13 3.20
CA LEU A 388 -37.10 -35.27 3.12
C LEU A 388 -35.66 -34.83 2.84
N SER A 389 -34.85 -34.74 3.90
CA SER A 389 -33.45 -34.31 3.87
C SER A 389 -32.56 -35.14 2.93
N ASP A 390 -32.90 -36.42 2.72
CA ASP A 390 -32.19 -37.32 1.81
C ASP A 390 -32.28 -36.88 0.34
N LEU A 391 -33.36 -36.19 -0.05
CA LEU A 391 -33.58 -35.72 -1.42
C LEU A 391 -32.89 -34.38 -1.73
N ILE A 392 -32.32 -33.73 -0.72
CA ILE A 392 -31.58 -32.47 -0.90
C ILE A 392 -30.28 -32.77 -1.66
N LYS A 393 -30.13 -32.13 -2.83
CA LYS A 393 -28.95 -32.23 -3.69
C LYS A 393 -27.85 -31.30 -3.19
N ILE A 394 -26.61 -31.79 -3.17
CA ILE A 394 -25.43 -30.96 -2.90
C ILE A 394 -24.82 -30.55 -4.23
N LYS A 395 -24.66 -29.26 -4.45
CA LYS A 395 -24.00 -28.73 -5.64
C LYS A 395 -22.49 -28.73 -5.42
N LEU A 396 -21.72 -29.36 -6.30
CA LEU A 396 -20.25 -29.43 -6.18
C LEU A 396 -19.56 -28.13 -6.62
N THR A 397 -20.20 -27.36 -7.49
CA THR A 397 -19.73 -26.01 -7.85
C THR A 397 -20.11 -25.05 -6.72
N GLY A 398 -19.14 -24.38 -6.09
CA GLY A 398 -19.33 -23.46 -4.96
C GLY A 398 -20.05 -22.13 -5.29
N SER A 399 -21.02 -22.15 -6.20
CA SER A 399 -21.81 -20.98 -6.60
C SER A 399 -23.25 -21.38 -6.90
N TRP A 400 -24.19 -20.71 -6.25
CA TRP A 400 -25.63 -20.84 -6.54
C TRP A 400 -26.02 -20.20 -7.87
N ALA A 401 -25.39 -19.08 -8.23
CA ALA A 401 -25.68 -18.30 -9.43
C ALA A 401 -24.92 -18.77 -10.69
N ASP A 402 -24.51 -20.04 -10.70
CA ASP A 402 -23.72 -20.67 -11.76
C ASP A 402 -22.46 -19.85 -12.12
N LYS A 403 -22.45 -19.21 -13.29
CA LYS A 403 -21.32 -18.43 -13.83
C LYS A 403 -21.37 -16.95 -13.45
N THR A 404 -22.40 -16.51 -12.72
CA THR A 404 -22.57 -15.10 -12.34
C THR A 404 -21.78 -14.82 -11.07
N SER A 405 -20.67 -14.09 -11.19
CA SER A 405 -19.88 -13.64 -10.04
C SER A 405 -20.51 -12.42 -9.38
N ILE A 406 -20.14 -12.14 -8.12
CA ILE A 406 -20.53 -10.90 -7.43
C ILE A 406 -20.17 -9.64 -8.24
N ARG A 407 -19.03 -9.66 -8.94
CA ARG A 407 -18.65 -8.58 -9.87
C ARG A 407 -19.67 -8.39 -10.98
N LYS A 408 -20.15 -9.50 -11.55
CA LYS A 408 -21.14 -9.48 -12.62
C LYS A 408 -22.50 -9.03 -12.09
N MET A 409 -22.90 -9.45 -10.90
CA MET A 409 -24.10 -8.96 -10.22
C MET A 409 -24.04 -7.45 -10.02
N ALA A 410 -22.91 -6.92 -9.50
CA ALA A 410 -22.71 -5.49 -9.31
C ALA A 410 -22.75 -4.70 -10.64
N GLU A 411 -22.25 -5.28 -11.73
CA GLU A 411 -22.35 -4.71 -13.08
C GLU A 411 -23.80 -4.67 -13.57
N ASP A 412 -24.52 -5.79 -13.45
CA ASP A 412 -25.90 -5.92 -13.93
C ASP A 412 -26.87 -4.95 -13.22
N ILE A 413 -26.65 -4.68 -11.92
CA ILE A 413 -27.46 -3.73 -11.13
C ILE A 413 -27.00 -2.27 -11.24
N GLY A 414 -25.97 -1.98 -12.05
CA GLY A 414 -25.44 -0.63 -12.27
C GLY A 414 -24.54 -0.08 -11.16
N ASP A 415 -24.12 -0.90 -10.19
CA ASP A 415 -23.37 -0.48 -8.99
C ASP A 415 -21.92 -1.00 -8.96
N LYS A 416 -21.36 -1.34 -10.12
CA LYS A 416 -19.96 -1.78 -10.28
C LYS A 416 -18.94 -0.84 -9.61
N LYS A 417 -19.24 0.46 -9.47
CA LYS A 417 -18.40 1.41 -8.73
C LYS A 417 -18.14 0.99 -7.28
N TYR A 418 -19.16 0.47 -6.57
CA TYR A 418 -18.98 0.00 -5.19
C TYR A 418 -18.17 -1.29 -5.14
N TYR A 419 -18.30 -2.12 -6.17
CA TYR A 419 -17.46 -3.30 -6.31
C TYR A 419 -15.98 -2.90 -6.47
N ASP A 420 -15.68 -2.04 -7.46
CA ASP A 420 -14.30 -1.69 -7.79
C ASP A 420 -13.62 -0.87 -6.67
N LEU A 421 -14.37 0.02 -5.98
CA LEU A 421 -13.82 0.90 -4.95
C LEU A 421 -13.75 0.26 -3.56
N PHE A 422 -14.68 -0.63 -3.20
CA PHE A 422 -14.82 -1.09 -1.81
C PHE A 422 -14.85 -2.61 -1.66
N TYR A 423 -15.59 -3.34 -2.51
CA TYR A 423 -15.63 -4.81 -2.39
C TYR A 423 -14.32 -5.47 -2.88
N GLY A 424 -13.76 -5.02 -3.99
CA GLY A 424 -12.54 -5.57 -4.57
C GLY A 424 -11.33 -5.46 -3.63
N PRO A 425 -11.00 -4.26 -3.12
CA PRO A 425 -9.85 -4.05 -2.24
C PRO A 425 -9.90 -4.86 -0.92
N THR A 426 -11.09 -5.06 -0.34
CA THR A 426 -11.24 -5.84 0.92
C THR A 426 -10.92 -7.33 0.78
N ALA A 427 -10.75 -7.83 -0.45
CA ALA A 427 -10.33 -9.21 -0.68
C ALA A 427 -8.95 -9.48 -0.05
N GLY A 428 -8.04 -8.51 -0.10
CA GLY A 428 -6.70 -8.69 0.43
C GLY A 428 -6.65 -8.84 1.94
N ILE A 429 -7.59 -8.18 2.63
CA ILE A 429 -7.79 -8.32 4.08
C ILE A 429 -8.37 -9.70 4.40
N SER A 430 -9.36 -10.16 3.64
CA SER A 430 -10.02 -11.45 3.88
C SER A 430 -9.14 -12.66 3.53
N HIS A 431 -8.22 -12.50 2.57
CA HIS A 431 -7.33 -13.55 2.09
C HIS A 431 -5.89 -13.44 2.61
N SER A 432 -5.64 -12.52 3.54
CA SER A 432 -4.31 -12.28 4.12
C SER A 432 -3.23 -12.06 3.06
N ASP A 433 -3.56 -11.34 1.98
CA ASP A 433 -2.59 -11.02 0.95
C ASP A 433 -1.74 -9.80 1.35
N TRP A 434 -0.71 -9.51 0.55
CA TRP A 434 0.21 -8.43 0.85
C TRP A 434 -0.45 -7.05 0.92
N SER A 435 -1.55 -6.81 0.19
CA SER A 435 -2.27 -5.53 0.22
C SER A 435 -3.00 -5.32 1.55
N GLY A 436 -3.64 -6.36 2.09
CA GLY A 436 -4.26 -6.29 3.42
C GLY A 436 -3.22 -6.20 4.53
N LEU A 437 -2.17 -7.03 4.46
CA LEU A 437 -1.10 -7.06 5.47
C LEU A 437 -0.35 -5.73 5.54
N THR A 438 -0.05 -5.11 4.38
CA THR A 438 0.65 -3.84 4.37
C THR A 438 -0.15 -2.71 4.97
N GLU A 439 -1.47 -2.70 4.77
CA GLU A 439 -2.34 -1.61 5.20
C GLU A 439 -2.61 -1.70 6.71
N LEU A 440 -2.86 -2.90 7.21
CA LEU A 440 -3.42 -3.09 8.55
C LEU A 440 -2.45 -3.68 9.56
N ASN A 441 -1.49 -4.50 9.13
CA ASN A 441 -0.69 -5.33 10.03
C ASN A 441 0.79 -4.95 10.09
N THR A 442 1.25 -4.09 9.17
CA THR A 442 2.63 -3.60 9.18
C THR A 442 2.68 -2.08 9.23
N GLU A 443 3.75 -1.54 9.80
CA GLU A 443 4.11 -0.14 9.71
C GLU A 443 5.58 -0.01 9.31
N PHE A 444 6.00 1.17 8.87
CA PHE A 444 7.41 1.42 8.59
C PHE A 444 8.17 1.65 9.89
N CYS A 445 9.35 1.04 10.02
CA CYS A 445 10.33 1.43 11.01
C CYS A 445 10.81 2.85 10.70
N ILE A 446 10.75 3.76 11.67
CA ILE A 446 11.16 5.16 11.48
C ILE A 446 12.66 5.38 11.74
N ASN A 447 13.43 4.31 12.02
CA ASN A 447 14.88 4.39 12.12
C ASN A 447 15.48 4.47 10.70
N PRO A 448 16.12 5.60 10.31
CA PRO A 448 16.68 5.75 8.97
C PRO A 448 17.72 4.69 8.62
N LEU A 449 18.52 4.24 9.59
CA LEU A 449 19.54 3.21 9.41
C LEU A 449 18.94 1.87 8.94
N HIS A 450 17.64 1.64 9.15
CA HIS A 450 16.97 0.39 8.80
C HIS A 450 16.30 0.42 7.41
N GLY A 451 16.53 1.49 6.63
CA GLY A 451 15.99 1.62 5.26
C GLY A 451 14.46 1.68 5.21
N LEU A 452 13.84 2.07 6.32
CA LEU A 452 12.40 2.06 6.56
C LEU A 452 11.75 0.74 6.14
N HIS A 453 12.32 -0.39 6.56
CA HIS A 453 11.67 -1.68 6.36
C HIS A 453 10.33 -1.75 7.12
N LYS A 454 9.52 -2.75 6.79
CA LYS A 454 8.25 -2.98 7.49
C LYS A 454 8.46 -3.80 8.76
N ILE A 455 7.78 -3.38 9.83
CA ILE A 455 7.72 -4.06 11.12
C ILE A 455 6.26 -4.34 11.50
N PRO A 456 5.99 -5.26 12.44
CA PRO A 456 4.64 -5.51 12.92
C PRO A 456 4.02 -4.24 13.52
N LYS A 457 2.80 -3.92 13.08
CA LYS A 457 2.03 -2.81 13.63
C LYS A 457 1.42 -3.20 14.97
N SER A 458 1.61 -2.38 16.00
CA SER A 458 0.98 -2.62 17.30
C SER A 458 -0.55 -2.43 17.22
N PHE A 459 -1.29 -3.31 17.90
CA PHE A 459 -2.76 -3.24 18.00
C PHE A 459 -3.21 -1.89 18.58
N GLY A 460 -4.34 -1.36 18.09
CA GLY A 460 -4.97 -0.14 18.63
C GLY A 460 -4.52 1.20 18.02
N LYS A 461 -3.61 1.23 17.05
CA LYS A 461 -3.20 2.48 16.36
C LYS A 461 -4.23 3.05 15.35
N ASN A 462 -5.20 2.25 14.93
CA ASN A 462 -6.25 2.62 13.98
C ASN A 462 -7.62 2.24 14.57
N MET A 463 -8.10 2.95 15.58
CA MET A 463 -9.31 2.48 16.29
C MET A 463 -10.60 2.69 15.49
N PHE A 464 -10.62 3.57 14.49
CA PHE A 464 -11.85 3.93 13.79
C PHE A 464 -11.60 4.42 12.37
N ASP A 465 -12.33 3.86 11.40
CA ASP A 465 -12.47 4.43 10.06
C ASP A 465 -13.93 4.86 9.82
N VAL A 466 -14.15 6.17 9.89
CA VAL A 466 -15.47 6.78 9.71
C VAL A 466 -16.05 6.53 8.31
N ASN A 467 -15.20 6.34 7.30
CA ASN A 467 -15.67 6.13 5.94
C ASN A 467 -16.40 4.78 5.80
N ILE A 468 -15.94 3.76 6.54
CA ILE A 468 -16.60 2.45 6.57
C ILE A 468 -18.01 2.59 7.17
N PHE A 469 -18.15 3.38 8.24
CA PHE A 469 -19.44 3.65 8.87
C PHE A 469 -20.46 4.16 7.85
N PHE A 470 -20.11 5.26 7.17
CA PHE A 470 -21.03 5.93 6.25
C PHE A 470 -21.32 5.09 5.02
N LEU A 471 -20.35 4.30 4.57
CA LEU A 471 -20.58 3.38 3.46
C LEU A 471 -21.55 2.26 3.84
N ILE A 472 -21.43 1.67 5.03
CA ILE A 472 -22.40 0.67 5.53
C ILE A 472 -23.79 1.30 5.60
N GLN A 473 -23.90 2.50 6.16
CA GLN A 473 -25.16 3.22 6.24
C GLN A 473 -25.77 3.53 4.85
N GLU A 474 -24.97 4.04 3.91
CA GLU A 474 -25.40 4.37 2.56
C GLU A 474 -25.96 3.12 1.87
N ILE A 475 -25.26 2.00 1.97
CA ILE A 475 -25.65 0.73 1.35
C ILE A 475 -26.92 0.17 1.99
N TYR A 476 -27.07 0.28 3.32
CA TYR A 476 -28.31 -0.09 4.01
C TYR A 476 -29.51 0.72 3.50
N TYR A 477 -29.42 2.05 3.42
CA TYR A 477 -30.54 2.87 2.92
C TYR A 477 -30.83 2.65 1.44
N LYS A 478 -29.80 2.37 0.63
CA LYS A 478 -30.00 1.94 -0.75
C LYS A 478 -30.77 0.63 -0.85
N ALA A 479 -30.48 -0.33 0.04
CA ALA A 479 -31.22 -1.58 0.08
C ALA A 479 -32.70 -1.36 0.42
N LEU A 480 -32.99 -0.51 1.41
CA LEU A 480 -34.38 -0.13 1.74
C LEU A 480 -35.09 0.49 0.54
N SER A 481 -34.48 1.48 -0.13
CA SER A 481 -35.04 2.11 -1.33
C SER A 481 -35.33 1.08 -2.42
N VAL A 482 -34.41 0.13 -2.68
CA VAL A 482 -34.62 -0.93 -3.68
C VAL A 482 -35.83 -1.80 -3.33
N ILE A 483 -36.02 -2.15 -2.05
CA ILE A 483 -37.18 -2.95 -1.61
C ILE A 483 -38.46 -2.12 -1.75
N GLN A 484 -38.44 -0.85 -1.33
CA GLN A 484 -39.60 0.03 -1.43
C GLN A 484 -40.05 0.21 -2.89
N ASP A 485 -39.11 0.46 -3.79
CA ASP A 485 -39.38 0.60 -5.23
C ASP A 485 -39.96 -0.72 -5.78
N HIS A 486 -39.38 -1.86 -5.44
CA HIS A 486 -39.84 -3.17 -5.91
C HIS A 486 -41.26 -3.52 -5.48
N TYR A 487 -41.63 -3.16 -4.24
CA TYR A 487 -42.95 -3.42 -3.67
C TYR A 487 -43.92 -2.23 -3.78
N ASN A 488 -43.56 -1.17 -4.52
CA ASN A 488 -44.37 0.04 -4.72
C ASN A 488 -44.80 0.73 -3.41
N ILE A 489 -43.88 0.88 -2.46
CA ILE A 489 -44.12 1.55 -1.18
C ILE A 489 -43.77 3.04 -1.32
N SER A 490 -44.79 3.91 -1.34
CA SER A 490 -44.66 5.34 -1.68
C SER A 490 -44.18 6.27 -0.55
N GLU A 491 -44.12 5.80 0.70
CA GLU A 491 -43.69 6.60 1.85
C GLU A 491 -42.21 6.41 2.14
N THR A 492 -41.48 7.50 2.40
CA THR A 492 -40.12 7.43 2.95
C THR A 492 -40.22 6.96 4.41
N ILE A 493 -39.65 5.78 4.71
CA ILE A 493 -39.80 5.14 6.03
C ILE A 493 -38.63 5.47 6.98
N TYR A 494 -37.60 6.18 6.49
CA TYR A 494 -36.35 6.38 7.23
C TYR A 494 -35.95 7.86 7.39
N SER A 495 -35.31 8.18 8.53
CA SER A 495 -34.84 9.51 8.91
C SER A 495 -33.35 9.68 8.58
N ARG A 496 -33.03 10.35 7.45
CA ARG A 496 -31.64 10.60 7.02
C ARG A 496 -30.98 11.78 7.76
N SER A 497 -31.76 12.78 8.17
CA SER A 497 -31.24 14.07 8.63
C SER A 497 -30.46 13.99 9.94
N TYR A 498 -30.86 13.12 10.87
CA TYR A 498 -30.16 12.94 12.14
C TYR A 498 -28.73 12.39 11.94
N PHE A 499 -28.54 11.55 10.94
CA PHE A 499 -27.24 10.95 10.65
C PHE A 499 -26.30 11.88 9.88
N GLU A 500 -26.83 12.73 9.01
CA GLU A 500 -26.03 13.76 8.34
C GLU A 500 -25.50 14.81 9.34
N GLU A 501 -26.26 15.10 10.41
CA GLU A 501 -25.80 15.97 11.49
C GLU A 501 -24.67 15.33 12.32
N ILE A 502 -24.79 14.04 12.65
CA ILE A 502 -23.72 13.30 13.34
C ILE A 502 -22.49 13.15 12.43
N TYR A 503 -22.68 12.91 11.12
CA TYR A 503 -21.61 12.90 10.13
C TYR A 503 -20.81 14.19 10.21
N SER A 504 -21.49 15.34 10.14
CA SER A 504 -20.82 16.63 10.14
C SER A 504 -20.01 16.85 11.43
N ARG A 505 -20.49 16.34 12.58
CA ARG A 505 -19.77 16.44 13.85
C ARG A 505 -18.53 15.55 13.87
N ILE A 506 -18.67 14.27 13.54
CA ILE A 506 -17.56 13.30 13.56
C ILE A 506 -16.50 13.65 12.50
N SER A 507 -16.91 14.01 11.28
CA SER A 507 -15.97 14.40 10.21
C SER A 507 -15.19 15.67 10.55
N CYS A 508 -15.78 16.64 11.26
CA CYS A 508 -15.05 17.81 11.75
C CYS A 508 -14.00 17.46 12.80
N LEU A 509 -14.24 16.43 13.62
CA LEU A 509 -13.26 15.95 14.60
C LEU A 509 -12.09 15.28 13.88
N THR A 510 -12.36 14.37 12.93
CA THR A 510 -11.32 13.56 12.27
C THR A 510 -10.54 14.27 11.17
N ALA A 511 -11.08 15.33 10.54
CA ALA A 511 -10.39 16.09 9.49
C ALA A 511 -9.15 16.85 9.98
N ASN A 512 -9.07 17.16 11.27
CA ASN A 512 -7.89 17.83 11.87
C ASN A 512 -6.69 16.90 12.08
N ASN A 513 -6.81 15.59 11.75
CA ASN A 513 -5.78 14.59 11.96
C ASN A 513 -5.06 14.13 10.68
N GLU A 514 -5.42 14.64 9.51
CA GLU A 514 -4.68 14.38 8.26
C GLU A 514 -3.35 15.17 8.16
N GLU A 515 -3.07 16.09 9.09
CA GLU A 515 -1.83 16.89 9.09
C GLU A 515 -0.55 16.11 9.45
N TYR A 516 -0.62 14.81 9.73
CA TYR A 516 0.55 13.99 10.08
C TYR A 516 0.97 12.95 9.03
N GLU A 517 0.46 13.00 7.79
CA GLU A 517 1.10 12.30 6.66
C GLU A 517 2.47 12.88 6.29
N ASN A 518 2.82 14.05 6.83
CA ASN A 518 4.13 14.68 6.69
C ASN A 518 5.10 14.29 7.82
N ALA A 519 5.24 13.00 8.11
CA ALA A 519 6.41 12.52 8.86
C ALA A 519 7.71 12.60 8.02
N TYR A 520 7.61 13.03 6.76
CA TYR A 520 8.70 13.12 5.79
C TYR A 520 8.77 14.47 5.04
N SER A 521 8.09 15.54 5.51
CA SER A 521 8.32 16.89 4.95
C SER A 521 9.37 17.67 5.73
#